data_AF-A0A842X3K5-F1
#
_entry.id   AF-A0A842X3K5-F1
#
_cell.length_a   1.000
_cell.length_b   1.000
_cell.length_c   1.000
_cell.angle_alpha   90.00
_cell.angle_beta   90.00
_cell.angle_gamma   90.00
#
_symmetry.space_group_name_H-M   'P 1'
#
loop_
_entity.id
_entity.type
_entity.pdbx_description
1 polymer ?
#
loop_
_entity_poly.entity_id
_entity_poly.type
_entity_poly.pdbx_seq_one_letter_code
_entity_poly.pdbx_strand_id
1 'polypeptide(L)'
;MTSSDKIQFSLKDYRILVIVSLGLMLFFVLTSGGSRGVTATMVLDKNRTLMGESFIIVGEFHNRYREPVEDANFIVGVHMIVGEGEVDEKVKELTDRIGLIDENEKGRSVLYFIPQEPGKYKLIPSITHSRGSTVLDTVEVTVDPNPNLTSQKIPEQTNATSPEECNSIKDDVIKQICLANAGVNQKNSSICDILENKHASDYCYMNVGIALSDLLMCDKVGIGGLKRRCYYEVGLDEGTEEACNRISESLCNGECDERDYRTYCMAIVRGDRSLCDEINREVIRDNCHDEF
;
A
#
# COMPACT_ATOMS: atom_id res chain seq x y z
N MET A 1 -0.74 24.92 -44.16
CA MET A 1 -0.55 23.49 -43.89
C MET A 1 -0.66 23.30 -42.39
N THR A 2 -1.87 22.95 -41.93
CA THR A 2 -2.22 22.68 -40.54
C THR A 2 -2.65 21.23 -40.47
N SER A 3 -1.92 20.40 -39.72
CA SER A 3 -2.32 19.04 -39.36
C SER A 3 -1.88 18.83 -37.92
N SER A 4 -2.81 19.04 -36.98
CA SER A 4 -2.72 18.50 -35.64
C SER A 4 -3.64 17.28 -35.62
N ASP A 5 -3.05 16.11 -35.40
CA ASP A 5 -3.78 14.86 -35.32
C ASP A 5 -4.61 14.84 -34.03
N LYS A 6 -5.93 14.76 -34.20
CA LYS A 6 -6.86 14.47 -33.10
C LYS A 6 -6.84 12.97 -32.84
N ILE A 7 -6.34 12.57 -31.67
CA ILE A 7 -6.57 11.23 -31.14
C ILE A 7 -8.01 11.21 -30.60
N GLN A 8 -8.94 10.65 -31.38
CA GLN A 8 -10.28 10.30 -30.91
C GLN A 8 -10.22 8.94 -30.21
N PHE A 9 -10.42 8.90 -28.89
CA PHE A 9 -10.72 7.64 -28.21
C PHE A 9 -12.21 7.32 -28.38
N SER A 10 -12.51 6.10 -28.84
CA SER A 10 -13.87 5.58 -28.99
C SER A 10 -14.30 4.89 -27.69
N LEU A 11 -15.23 5.49 -26.95
CA LEU A 11 -15.84 4.94 -25.73
C LEU A 11 -16.90 3.88 -26.06
N LYS A 12 -16.53 2.77 -26.73
CA LYS A 12 -17.52 1.76 -27.15
C LYS A 12 -17.79 0.63 -26.15
N ASP A 13 -16.95 0.43 -25.12
CA ASP A 13 -17.03 -0.79 -24.29
C ASP A 13 -17.13 -0.57 -22.77
N TYR A 14 -17.46 0.64 -22.30
CA TYR A 14 -17.52 0.92 -20.86
C TYR A 14 -18.92 0.73 -20.28
N ARG A 15 -19.02 0.05 -19.13
CA ARG A 15 -20.18 0.08 -18.24
C ARG A 15 -19.78 0.81 -16.94
N ILE A 16 -20.34 1.99 -16.72
CA ILE A 16 -20.23 2.69 -15.43
C ILE A 16 -21.26 2.05 -14.50
N LEU A 17 -20.80 1.41 -13.43
CA LEU A 17 -21.67 0.89 -12.38
C LEU A 17 -21.56 1.82 -11.16
N VAL A 18 -22.59 2.63 -10.93
CA VAL A 18 -22.70 3.43 -9.69
C VAL A 18 -23.41 2.56 -8.65
N ILE A 19 -22.67 2.04 -7.67
CA ILE A 19 -23.25 1.31 -6.54
C ILE A 19 -23.57 2.33 -5.44
N VAL A 20 -24.85 2.68 -5.30
CA VAL A 20 -25.34 3.46 -4.16
C VAL A 20 -25.71 2.48 -3.05
N SER A 21 -24.81 2.26 -2.09
CA SER A 21 -25.17 1.54 -0.87
C SER A 21 -25.88 2.49 0.09
N LEU A 22 -26.93 2.00 0.75
CA LEU A 22 -27.76 2.74 1.70
C LEU A 22 -26.96 3.03 2.99
N GLY A 23 -26.09 4.04 2.93
CA GLY A 23 -25.24 4.44 4.06
C GLY A 23 -23.96 5.18 3.63
N LEU A 24 -24.10 6.34 2.98
CA LEU A 24 -23.10 7.42 2.90
C LEU A 24 -21.64 7.07 2.50
N MET A 25 -21.44 6.10 1.61
CA MET A 25 -20.21 6.01 0.81
C MET A 25 -20.55 5.87 -0.68
N LEU A 26 -20.09 6.84 -1.47
CA LEU A 26 -20.16 6.81 -2.94
C LEU A 26 -18.92 6.09 -3.46
N PHE A 27 -19.10 4.87 -3.94
CA PHE A 27 -18.03 4.12 -4.60
C PHE A 27 -18.08 4.40 -6.12
N PHE A 28 -16.97 4.90 -6.65
CA PHE A 28 -16.78 5.04 -8.09
C PHE A 28 -16.08 3.78 -8.59
N VAL A 29 -16.77 2.99 -9.43
CA VAL A 29 -16.22 1.78 -10.05
C VAL A 29 -15.98 2.04 -11.53
N LEU A 30 -14.71 2.03 -11.93
CA LEU A 30 -14.29 2.07 -13.33
C LEU A 30 -13.75 0.68 -13.71
N THR A 31 -14.13 0.21 -14.91
CA THR A 31 -13.71 -1.10 -15.42
C THR A 31 -13.24 -0.92 -16.87
N SER A 32 -11.99 -1.27 -17.15
CA SER A 32 -11.48 -1.32 -18.52
C SER A 32 -11.77 -2.70 -19.13
N GLY A 33 -12.57 -2.72 -20.20
CA GLY A 33 -13.11 -3.94 -20.81
C GLY A 33 -12.26 -4.46 -21.98
N GLY A 34 -11.11 -5.08 -21.71
CA GLY A 34 -10.39 -5.92 -22.67
C GLY A 34 -10.76 -7.40 -22.49
N SER A 35 -10.98 -8.13 -23.59
CA SER A 35 -11.48 -9.53 -23.56
C SER A 35 -10.44 -10.58 -23.13
N ARG A 36 -9.18 -10.20 -22.86
CA ARG A 36 -8.11 -11.06 -22.34
C ARG A 36 -7.14 -10.22 -21.49
N GLY A 37 -6.87 -10.61 -20.25
CA GLY A 37 -5.93 -9.89 -19.37
C GLY A 37 -6.31 -9.88 -17.89
N VAL A 38 -5.50 -9.21 -17.06
CA VAL A 38 -5.91 -8.81 -15.70
C VAL A 38 -6.85 -7.62 -15.85
N THR A 39 -8.08 -7.76 -15.38
CA THR A 39 -8.97 -6.60 -15.19
C THR A 39 -8.78 -6.05 -13.81
N ALA A 40 -8.88 -4.74 -13.67
CA ALA A 40 -8.79 -4.15 -12.36
C ALA A 40 -9.69 -2.95 -12.20
N THR A 41 -10.03 -2.71 -10.95
CA THR A 41 -10.90 -1.65 -10.49
C THR A 41 -10.19 -0.95 -9.37
N MET A 42 -10.11 0.37 -9.46
CA MET A 42 -9.65 1.19 -8.36
C MET A 42 -10.86 1.74 -7.62
N VAL A 43 -10.85 1.59 -6.30
CA VAL A 43 -11.85 2.12 -5.39
C VAL A 43 -11.18 3.08 -4.44
N LEU A 44 -11.72 4.28 -4.35
CA LEU A 44 -11.33 5.26 -3.35
C LEU A 44 -12.34 5.25 -2.21
N ASP A 45 -11.86 5.41 -0.97
CA ASP A 45 -12.72 5.66 0.18
C ASP A 45 -13.42 7.03 0.08
N LYS A 46 -12.74 8.03 -0.48
CA LYS A 46 -13.26 9.37 -0.75
C LYS A 46 -12.68 9.97 -2.03
N ASN A 47 -13.51 10.68 -2.81
CA ASN A 47 -13.08 11.44 -3.99
C ASN A 47 -12.69 12.89 -3.66
N ARG A 48 -12.85 13.29 -2.39
CA ARG A 48 -12.54 14.60 -1.86
C ARG A 48 -11.96 14.46 -0.46
N THR A 49 -10.87 15.15 -0.16
CA THR A 49 -10.17 15.07 1.13
C THR A 49 -9.58 16.44 1.50
N LEU A 50 -9.20 16.62 2.76
CA LEU A 50 -8.39 17.76 3.15
C LEU A 50 -6.90 17.45 2.92
N MET A 51 -6.10 18.48 2.63
CA MET A 51 -4.65 18.39 2.68
C MET A 51 -4.19 17.81 4.03
N GLY A 52 -3.19 16.94 4.03
CA GLY A 52 -2.68 16.26 5.24
C GLY A 52 -3.54 15.11 5.76
N GLU A 53 -4.76 14.91 5.26
CA GLU A 53 -5.55 13.71 5.56
C GLU A 53 -5.23 12.58 4.58
N SER A 54 -4.99 11.39 5.10
CA SER A 54 -4.87 10.20 4.26
C SER A 54 -6.19 9.89 3.55
N PHE A 55 -6.09 9.37 2.34
CA PHE A 55 -7.16 8.60 1.71
C PHE A 55 -6.62 7.24 1.25
N ILE A 56 -7.54 6.29 1.14
CA ILE A 56 -7.24 4.88 0.90
C ILE A 56 -7.53 4.60 -0.57
N ILE A 57 -6.52 4.05 -1.24
CA ILE A 57 -6.60 3.62 -2.63
C ILE A 57 -6.62 2.10 -2.62
N VAL A 58 -7.77 1.52 -2.96
CA VAL A 58 -7.93 0.06 -3.05
C VAL A 58 -7.88 -0.35 -4.51
N GLY A 59 -6.91 -1.16 -4.89
CA GLY A 59 -6.90 -1.84 -6.18
C GLY A 59 -7.52 -3.23 -6.02
N GLU A 60 -8.59 -3.52 -6.75
CA GLU A 60 -9.14 -4.86 -6.91
C GLU A 60 -8.76 -5.39 -8.29
N PHE A 61 -8.21 -6.59 -8.33
CA PHE A 61 -7.70 -7.22 -9.52
C PHE A 61 -8.47 -8.51 -9.78
N HIS A 62 -8.62 -8.87 -11.04
CA HIS A 62 -9.21 -10.15 -11.43
C HIS A 62 -8.46 -10.69 -12.62
N ASN A 63 -7.76 -11.80 -12.41
CA ASN A 63 -6.99 -12.46 -13.44
C ASN A 63 -7.93 -13.22 -14.40
N ARG A 64 -8.03 -12.77 -15.67
CA ARG A 64 -8.79 -13.49 -16.70
C ARG A 64 -7.92 -14.37 -17.60
N TYR A 65 -6.64 -14.52 -17.30
CA TYR A 65 -5.83 -15.56 -17.94
C TYR A 65 -6.25 -16.94 -17.41
N ARG A 66 -5.97 -17.97 -18.20
CA ARG A 66 -6.15 -19.38 -17.80
C ARG A 66 -4.95 -19.94 -17.03
N GLU A 67 -4.08 -19.04 -16.60
CA GLU A 67 -2.81 -19.33 -15.98
C GLU A 67 -2.55 -18.24 -14.93
N PRO A 68 -1.80 -18.55 -13.86
CA PRO A 68 -1.42 -17.57 -12.87
C PRO A 68 -0.61 -16.39 -13.46
N VAL A 69 -0.70 -15.25 -12.81
CA VAL A 69 0.07 -14.04 -13.12
C VAL A 69 1.05 -13.76 -11.99
N GLU A 70 2.33 -13.94 -12.29
CA GLU A 70 3.45 -13.72 -11.37
C GLU A 70 3.93 -12.26 -11.39
N ASP A 71 4.66 -11.88 -10.34
CA ASP A 71 5.26 -10.56 -10.15
C ASP A 71 4.29 -9.39 -10.34
N ALA A 72 3.04 -9.60 -9.96
CA ALA A 72 2.03 -8.57 -9.99
C ALA A 72 2.38 -7.48 -8.97
N ASN A 73 2.53 -6.24 -9.46
CA ASN A 73 2.70 -5.05 -8.65
C ASN A 73 1.55 -4.09 -8.94
N PHE A 74 0.90 -3.59 -7.90
CA PHE A 74 -0.01 -2.47 -8.02
C PHE A 74 0.77 -1.19 -7.88
N ILE A 75 0.74 -0.37 -8.92
CA ILE A 75 1.45 0.90 -8.98
C ILE A 75 0.43 2.00 -9.20
N VAL A 76 0.41 3.00 -8.34
CA VAL A 76 -0.41 4.20 -8.53
C VAL A 76 0.51 5.39 -8.74
N GLY A 77 0.53 5.87 -9.99
CA GLY A 77 1.12 7.16 -10.32
C GLY A 77 0.23 8.28 -9.80
N VAL A 78 0.75 9.10 -8.89
CA VAL A 78 0.04 10.24 -8.33
C VAL A 78 0.56 11.52 -8.97
N HIS A 79 -0.32 12.16 -9.73
CA HIS A 79 -0.02 13.35 -10.52
C HIS A 79 -0.85 14.53 -10.03
N MET A 80 -0.24 15.67 -9.74
CA MET A 80 -0.98 16.88 -9.42
C MET A 80 -1.33 17.64 -10.71
N ILE A 81 -2.56 18.12 -10.83
CA ILE A 81 -3.01 18.91 -11.98
C ILE A 81 -2.75 20.39 -11.68
N VAL A 82 -1.86 21.01 -12.44
CA VAL A 82 -1.43 22.41 -12.27
C VAL A 82 -2.03 23.24 -13.43
N GLY A 83 -3.27 23.72 -13.26
CA GLY A 83 -3.95 24.56 -14.27
C GLY A 83 -4.90 23.81 -15.20
N GLU A 84 -5.10 24.30 -16.44
CA GLU A 84 -6.06 23.77 -17.42
C GLU A 84 -5.61 22.42 -18.05
N GLY A 85 -5.36 21.41 -17.21
CA GLY A 85 -5.05 20.05 -17.63
C GLY A 85 -3.55 19.73 -17.77
N GLU A 86 -2.66 20.67 -17.43
CA GLU A 86 -1.24 20.36 -17.26
C GLU A 86 -1.04 19.55 -15.97
N VAL A 87 -0.13 18.58 -16.04
CA VAL A 87 0.21 17.69 -14.94
C VAL A 87 1.63 18.05 -14.48
N ASP A 88 1.83 18.22 -13.18
CA ASP A 88 3.17 18.37 -12.60
C ASP A 88 4.01 17.11 -12.93
N GLU A 89 5.22 17.32 -13.44
CA GLU A 89 6.16 16.24 -13.76
C GLU A 89 6.62 15.49 -12.50
N LYS A 90 6.41 16.04 -11.30
CA LYS A 90 6.67 15.36 -10.03
C LYS A 90 5.64 14.25 -9.79
N VAL A 91 5.92 13.09 -10.36
CA VAL A 91 5.16 11.85 -10.12
C VAL A 91 5.60 11.27 -8.77
N LYS A 92 4.67 11.16 -7.83
CA LYS A 92 4.88 10.25 -6.70
C LYS A 92 4.33 8.89 -7.09
N GLU A 93 5.19 7.88 -7.06
CA GLU A 93 4.78 6.50 -7.29
C GLU A 93 4.49 5.83 -5.94
N LEU A 94 3.32 5.19 -5.85
CA LEU A 94 2.95 4.34 -4.72
C LEU A 94 2.89 2.91 -5.24
N THR A 95 3.66 2.01 -4.62
CA THR A 95 3.79 0.64 -5.10
C THR A 95 3.50 -0.34 -3.99
N ASP A 96 2.70 -1.35 -4.30
CA ASP A 96 2.42 -2.49 -3.44
C ASP A 96 2.65 -3.78 -4.23
N ARG A 97 3.41 -4.72 -3.66
CA ARG A 97 3.73 -5.99 -4.31
C ARG A 97 2.61 -6.98 -4.01
N ILE A 98 1.81 -7.31 -5.03
CA ILE A 98 0.73 -8.29 -4.92
C ILE A 98 1.32 -9.71 -4.98
N GLY A 99 2.36 -9.92 -5.79
CA GLY A 99 2.95 -11.23 -6.03
C GLY A 99 2.17 -12.00 -7.09
N LEU A 100 1.37 -12.98 -6.69
CA LEU A 100 0.62 -13.83 -7.62
C LEU A 100 -0.84 -13.55 -7.61
N ILE A 101 -1.42 -13.68 -8.78
CA ILE A 101 -2.86 -13.74 -8.95
C ILE A 101 -3.18 -15.02 -9.71
N ASP A 102 -3.71 -16.01 -9.01
CA ASP A 102 -4.12 -17.30 -9.57
C ASP A 102 -5.20 -17.14 -10.65
N GLU A 103 -5.43 -18.20 -11.43
CA GLU A 103 -6.42 -18.18 -12.50
C GLU A 103 -7.83 -17.91 -11.97
N ASN A 104 -8.52 -16.91 -12.55
CA ASN A 104 -9.86 -16.48 -12.12
C ASN A 104 -9.96 -15.99 -10.67
N GLU A 105 -8.83 -15.84 -9.96
CA GLU A 105 -8.81 -15.29 -8.62
C GLU A 105 -8.82 -13.76 -8.62
N LYS A 106 -9.13 -13.21 -7.44
CA LYS A 106 -9.11 -11.78 -7.19
C LYS A 106 -7.91 -11.42 -6.35
N GLY A 107 -7.13 -10.47 -6.83
CA GLY A 107 -6.12 -9.78 -6.02
C GLY A 107 -6.72 -8.54 -5.36
N ARG A 108 -6.15 -8.12 -4.24
CA ARG A 108 -6.49 -6.85 -3.59
C ARG A 108 -5.24 -6.19 -3.05
N SER A 109 -5.08 -4.91 -3.34
CA SER A 109 -4.00 -4.06 -2.82
C SER A 109 -4.60 -2.83 -2.15
N VAL A 110 -3.95 -2.35 -1.09
CA VAL A 110 -4.37 -1.17 -0.34
C VAL A 110 -3.18 -0.24 -0.19
N LEU A 111 -3.26 0.91 -0.85
CA LEU A 111 -2.28 1.98 -0.77
C LEU A 111 -2.84 3.15 0.03
N TYR A 112 -1.94 3.84 0.73
CA TYR A 112 -2.27 5.05 1.48
C TYR A 112 -1.56 6.24 0.86
N PHE A 113 -2.31 7.31 0.61
CA PHE A 113 -1.74 8.56 0.13
C PHE A 113 -2.18 9.73 1.02
N ILE A 114 -1.21 10.55 1.40
CA ILE A 114 -1.41 11.78 2.17
C ILE A 114 -0.97 12.95 1.28
N PRO A 115 -1.91 13.71 0.69
CA PRO A 115 -1.58 14.84 -0.15
C PRO A 115 -0.98 15.98 0.67
N GLN A 116 0.11 16.54 0.15
CA GLN A 116 0.86 17.61 0.82
C GLN A 116 0.50 19.01 0.31
N GLU A 117 -0.25 19.09 -0.80
CA GLU A 117 -0.68 20.34 -1.41
C GLU A 117 -2.18 20.25 -1.73
N PRO A 118 -2.92 21.37 -1.69
CA PRO A 118 -4.29 21.39 -2.14
C PRO A 118 -4.33 21.45 -3.66
N GLY A 119 -5.35 20.87 -4.27
CA GLY A 119 -5.51 20.85 -5.72
C GLY A 119 -6.26 19.63 -6.20
N LYS A 120 -6.28 19.44 -7.52
CA LYS A 120 -6.80 18.22 -8.12
C LYS A 120 -5.63 17.28 -8.38
N TYR A 121 -5.80 16.04 -7.96
CA TYR A 121 -4.86 14.95 -8.22
C TYR A 121 -5.47 13.99 -9.21
N LYS A 122 -4.63 13.55 -10.15
CA LYS A 122 -4.91 12.54 -11.14
C LYS A 122 -4.18 11.26 -10.69
N LEU A 123 -4.95 10.25 -10.31
CA LEU A 123 -4.44 8.94 -9.91
C LEU A 123 -4.46 8.04 -11.13
N ILE A 124 -3.28 7.56 -11.52
CA ILE A 124 -3.08 6.66 -12.66
C ILE A 124 -2.67 5.30 -12.10
N PRO A 125 -3.64 4.47 -11.71
CA PRO A 125 -3.36 3.10 -11.34
C PRO A 125 -2.89 2.30 -12.55
N SER A 126 -1.93 1.44 -12.30
CA SER A 126 -1.42 0.46 -13.24
C SER A 126 -1.04 -0.80 -12.50
N ILE A 127 -1.07 -1.91 -13.22
CA ILE A 127 -0.57 -3.19 -12.73
C ILE A 127 0.52 -3.60 -13.68
N THR A 128 1.68 -3.94 -13.13
CA THR A 128 2.77 -4.57 -13.87
C THR A 128 2.86 -6.02 -13.43
N HIS A 129 3.19 -6.92 -14.35
CA HIS A 129 3.35 -8.34 -14.08
C HIS A 129 4.24 -9.00 -15.14
N SER A 130 4.60 -10.27 -14.97
CA SER A 130 5.52 -11.00 -15.87
C SER A 130 5.08 -11.02 -17.35
N ARG A 131 3.78 -10.82 -17.63
CA ARG A 131 3.20 -10.83 -18.98
C ARG A 131 2.94 -9.43 -19.57
N GLY A 132 3.29 -8.37 -18.86
CA GLY A 132 3.18 -6.99 -19.33
C GLY A 132 2.63 -6.01 -18.30
N SER A 133 2.03 -4.93 -18.77
CA SER A 133 1.46 -3.90 -17.90
C SER A 133 0.08 -3.49 -18.38
N THR A 134 -0.83 -3.30 -17.44
CA THR A 134 -2.19 -2.81 -17.69
C THR A 134 -2.38 -1.51 -16.95
N VAL A 135 -2.58 -0.41 -17.68
CA VAL A 135 -2.98 0.89 -17.12
C VAL A 135 -4.50 0.89 -16.98
N LEU A 136 -5.02 1.31 -15.83
CA LEU A 136 -6.46 1.40 -15.60
C LEU A 136 -6.97 2.82 -15.84
N ASP A 137 -8.29 2.96 -15.73
CA ASP A 137 -8.91 4.25 -15.80
C ASP A 137 -8.39 5.16 -14.68
N THR A 138 -8.12 6.40 -15.09
CA THR A 138 -7.68 7.44 -14.19
C THR A 138 -8.82 7.89 -13.29
N VAL A 139 -8.54 8.11 -12.01
CA VAL A 139 -9.48 8.77 -11.09
C VAL A 139 -8.94 10.13 -10.66
N GLU A 140 -9.82 11.12 -10.65
CA GLU A 140 -9.51 12.44 -10.10
C GLU A 140 -9.94 12.54 -8.64
N VAL A 141 -9.06 13.07 -7.80
CA VAL A 141 -9.32 13.38 -6.39
C VAL A 141 -9.14 14.86 -6.16
N THR A 142 -10.10 15.49 -5.46
CA THR A 142 -9.97 16.89 -5.05
C THR A 142 -9.44 16.97 -3.62
N VAL A 143 -8.31 17.66 -3.44
CA VAL A 143 -7.73 17.94 -2.13
C VAL A 143 -8.00 19.39 -1.80
N ASP A 144 -8.89 19.63 -0.83
CA ASP A 144 -9.16 20.97 -0.36
C ASP A 144 -8.03 21.47 0.55
N PRO A 145 -7.79 22.79 0.57
CA PRO A 145 -6.94 23.39 1.59
C PRO A 145 -7.47 23.02 2.97
N ASN A 146 -6.63 22.39 3.79
CA ASN A 146 -6.95 22.18 5.19
C ASN A 146 -6.73 23.52 5.93
N PRO A 147 -7.77 24.15 6.50
CA PRO A 147 -7.65 25.44 7.18
C PRO A 147 -6.70 25.39 8.38
N ASN A 148 -6.44 24.20 8.92
CA ASN A 148 -5.50 24.00 10.03
C ASN A 148 -4.03 23.90 9.55
N LEU A 149 -3.79 23.65 8.25
CA LEU A 149 -2.46 23.49 7.66
C LEU A 149 -2.02 24.65 6.77
N THR A 150 -2.92 25.52 6.32
CA THR A 150 -2.66 26.57 5.32
C THR A 150 -1.68 27.68 5.74
N SER A 151 -1.04 27.58 6.90
CA SER A 151 0.03 28.50 7.33
C SER A 151 1.35 27.83 7.68
N GLN A 152 1.44 26.50 7.63
CA GLN A 152 2.69 25.76 7.78
C GLN A 152 2.96 25.03 6.46
N LYS A 153 3.96 25.49 5.69
CA LYS A 153 4.61 24.67 4.66
C LYS A 153 4.78 23.30 5.29
N ILE A 154 4.21 22.22 4.74
CA ILE A 154 4.51 20.87 5.23
C ILE A 154 5.94 20.61 4.79
N PRO A 155 6.93 20.69 5.68
CA PRO A 155 8.30 20.64 5.22
C PRO A 155 8.63 19.18 4.90
N GLU A 156 9.80 18.95 4.32
CA GLU A 156 10.57 17.71 4.48
C GLU A 156 10.74 17.22 5.95
N GLN A 157 10.04 17.81 6.93
CA GLN A 157 10.02 17.53 8.37
C GLN A 157 9.48 16.15 8.74
N THR A 158 9.06 15.30 7.81
CA THR A 158 8.92 13.86 8.12
C THR A 158 10.27 13.20 8.43
N ASN A 159 11.38 13.90 8.17
CA ASN A 159 12.74 13.54 8.60
C ASN A 159 13.12 14.12 9.98
N ALA A 160 12.17 14.69 10.73
CA ALA A 160 12.46 15.15 12.08
C ALA A 160 13.09 14.02 12.89
N THR A 161 14.17 14.36 13.59
CA THR A 161 14.98 13.37 14.31
C THR A 161 14.66 13.36 15.79
N SER A 162 13.86 14.30 16.30
CA SER A 162 13.55 14.45 17.73
C SER A 162 12.05 14.64 18.03
N PRO A 163 11.53 14.16 19.17
CA PRO A 163 10.12 14.34 19.54
C PRO A 163 9.79 15.80 19.88
N GLU A 164 10.78 16.57 20.34
CA GLU A 164 10.62 17.98 20.67
C GLU A 164 10.28 18.81 19.43
N GLU A 165 10.94 18.54 18.30
CA GLU A 165 10.62 19.15 17.02
C GLU A 165 9.17 18.84 16.59
N CYS A 166 8.77 17.57 16.69
CA CYS A 166 7.42 17.14 16.32
C CYS A 166 6.33 17.75 17.21
N ASN A 167 6.61 18.00 18.49
CA ASN A 167 5.64 18.61 19.41
C ASN A 167 5.29 20.06 19.06
N SER A 168 6.09 20.73 18.22
CA SER A 168 5.80 22.09 17.74
C SER A 168 4.82 22.13 16.55
N ILE A 169 4.52 20.97 15.96
CA ILE A 169 3.59 20.84 14.82
C ILE A 169 2.16 20.99 15.33
N LYS A 170 1.41 21.91 14.71
CA LYS A 170 0.03 22.24 15.14
C LYS A 170 -1.00 21.23 14.66
N ASP A 171 -0.75 20.60 13.51
CA ASP A 171 -1.66 19.61 12.96
C ASP A 171 -1.40 18.25 13.60
N ASP A 172 -2.44 17.71 14.25
CA ASP A 172 -2.33 16.48 15.01
C ASP A 172 -1.95 15.29 14.13
N VAL A 173 -2.43 15.20 12.88
CA VAL A 173 -2.10 14.09 11.98
C VAL A 173 -0.61 14.14 11.60
N ILE A 174 -0.13 15.31 11.17
CA ILE A 174 1.29 15.49 10.82
C ILE A 174 2.18 15.29 12.04
N LYS A 175 1.77 15.78 13.21
CA LYS A 175 2.49 15.58 14.48
C LYS A 175 2.63 14.09 14.81
N GLN A 176 1.57 13.31 14.69
CA GLN A 176 1.59 11.87 14.97
C GLN A 176 2.50 11.12 13.98
N ILE A 177 2.48 11.47 12.70
CA ILE A 177 3.40 10.89 11.69
C ILE A 177 4.85 11.25 12.01
N CYS A 178 5.11 12.52 12.33
CA CYS A 178 6.42 13.00 12.73
C CYS A 178 6.96 12.23 13.94
N LEU A 179 6.15 12.10 15.00
CA LEU A 179 6.50 11.35 16.20
C LEU A 179 6.76 9.87 15.88
N ALA A 180 5.93 9.23 15.05
CA ALA A 180 6.17 7.84 14.64
C ALA A 180 7.52 7.69 13.93
N ASN A 181 7.84 8.57 12.98
CA ASN A 181 9.13 8.55 12.29
C ASN A 181 10.30 8.85 13.23
N ALA A 182 10.14 9.78 14.17
CA ALA A 182 11.15 10.04 15.20
C ALA A 182 11.41 8.79 16.06
N GLY A 183 10.35 8.07 16.44
CA GLY A 183 10.43 6.76 17.11
C GLY A 183 11.25 5.74 16.34
N VAL A 184 11.00 5.60 15.04
CA VAL A 184 11.74 4.70 14.15
C VAL A 184 13.19 5.12 14.00
N ASN A 185 13.45 6.39 13.68
CA ASN A 185 14.80 6.93 13.44
C ASN A 185 15.69 6.82 14.67
N GLN A 186 15.13 7.04 15.87
CA GLN A 186 15.86 6.89 17.14
C GLN A 186 15.83 5.47 17.70
N LYS A 187 15.08 4.56 17.06
CA LYS A 187 14.80 3.22 17.59
C LYS A 187 14.28 3.27 19.04
N ASN A 188 13.40 4.23 19.33
CA ASN A 188 12.88 4.45 20.68
C ASN A 188 11.37 4.20 20.74
N SER A 189 10.99 3.03 21.26
CA SER A 189 9.60 2.61 21.39
C SER A 189 8.78 3.48 22.34
N SER A 190 9.41 4.21 23.28
CA SER A 190 8.67 5.09 24.19
C SER A 190 7.98 6.24 23.45
N ILE A 191 8.47 6.59 22.25
CA ILE A 191 7.81 7.56 21.37
C ILE A 191 6.55 6.94 20.75
N CYS A 192 6.56 5.63 20.45
CA CYS A 192 5.39 4.94 19.96
C CYS A 192 4.27 4.84 21.03
N ASP A 193 4.65 4.77 22.32
CA ASP A 193 3.72 4.72 23.46
C ASP A 193 2.92 6.04 23.64
N ILE A 194 3.41 7.18 23.14
CA ILE A 194 2.73 8.49 23.25
C ILE A 194 1.87 8.84 22.03
N LEU A 195 1.82 7.95 21.03
CA LEU A 195 0.99 8.16 19.84
C LEU A 195 -0.48 7.88 20.16
N GLU A 196 -1.34 8.83 19.85
CA GLU A 196 -2.79 8.72 20.07
C GLU A 196 -3.48 7.98 18.91
N ASN A 197 -2.93 8.13 17.70
CA ASN A 197 -3.44 7.40 16.54
C ASN A 197 -2.92 5.97 16.56
N LYS A 198 -3.83 5.00 16.75
CA LYS A 198 -3.49 3.56 16.81
C LYS A 198 -2.73 3.07 15.58
N HIS A 199 -3.09 3.53 14.38
CA HIS A 199 -2.41 3.12 13.16
C HIS A 199 -0.97 3.65 13.12
N ALA A 200 -0.76 4.92 13.51
CA ALA A 200 0.58 5.50 13.64
C ALA A 200 1.42 4.77 14.70
N SER A 201 0.80 4.41 15.83
CA SER A 201 1.45 3.64 16.90
C SER A 201 1.86 2.25 16.44
N ASP A 202 0.96 1.50 15.80
CA ASP A 202 1.23 0.16 15.25
C ASP A 202 2.34 0.21 14.18
N TYR A 203 2.31 1.21 13.29
CA TYR A 203 3.36 1.44 12.31
C TYR A 203 4.71 1.77 12.96
N CYS A 204 4.71 2.61 14.00
CA CYS A 204 5.90 2.95 14.77
C CYS A 204 6.51 1.69 15.41
N TYR A 205 5.71 0.90 16.13
CA TYR A 205 6.18 -0.34 16.76
C TYR A 205 6.71 -1.36 15.75
N MET A 206 6.02 -1.54 14.62
CA MET A 206 6.47 -2.44 13.57
C MET A 206 7.89 -2.06 13.10
N ASN A 207 8.08 -0.81 12.69
CA ASN A 207 9.36 -0.37 12.14
C ASN A 207 10.48 -0.30 13.21
N VAL A 208 10.16 0.06 14.46
CA VAL A 208 11.12 -0.01 15.57
C VAL A 208 11.50 -1.47 15.85
N GLY A 209 10.54 -2.39 15.85
CA GLY A 209 10.76 -3.82 16.04
C GLY A 209 11.65 -4.42 14.96
N ILE A 210 11.41 -4.08 13.69
CA ILE A 210 12.28 -4.47 12.58
C ILE A 210 13.70 -3.89 12.77
N ALA A 211 13.80 -2.57 13.02
CA ALA A 211 15.10 -1.91 13.12
C ALA A 211 15.97 -2.36 14.33
N LEU A 212 15.35 -2.95 15.35
CA LEU A 212 16.01 -3.49 16.55
C LEU A 212 16.01 -5.02 16.60
N SER A 213 15.36 -5.68 15.65
CA SER A 213 15.08 -7.11 15.70
C SER A 213 14.40 -7.57 17.01
N ASP A 214 13.51 -6.74 17.55
CA ASP A 214 12.84 -6.97 18.84
C ASP A 214 11.41 -7.50 18.65
N LEU A 215 11.23 -8.81 18.92
CA LEU A 215 9.93 -9.48 18.82
C LEU A 215 8.89 -8.93 19.80
N LEU A 216 9.30 -8.36 20.93
CA LEU A 216 8.38 -7.74 21.89
C LEU A 216 7.76 -6.45 21.33
N MET A 217 8.47 -5.76 20.43
CA MET A 217 7.90 -4.62 19.71
C MET A 217 6.89 -5.09 18.66
N CYS A 218 7.18 -6.19 17.95
CA CYS A 218 6.20 -6.82 17.07
C CYS A 218 4.94 -7.29 17.83
N ASP A 219 5.09 -7.77 19.07
CA ASP A 219 3.95 -8.17 19.91
C ASP A 219 2.99 -7.01 20.19
N LYS A 220 3.50 -5.77 20.30
CA LYS A 220 2.72 -4.55 20.54
C LYS A 220 1.89 -4.10 19.34
N VAL A 221 2.21 -4.56 18.12
CA VAL A 221 1.48 -4.18 16.91
C VAL A 221 0.06 -4.78 16.92
N GLY A 222 -0.97 -3.94 16.91
CA GLY A 222 -2.37 -4.37 16.96
C GLY A 222 -2.94 -4.83 15.61
N ILE A 223 -2.48 -4.24 14.51
CA ILE A 223 -2.94 -4.59 13.15
C ILE A 223 -2.25 -5.86 12.66
N GLY A 224 -3.04 -6.91 12.40
CA GLY A 224 -2.55 -8.24 12.00
C GLY A 224 -1.59 -8.25 10.81
N GLY A 225 -1.89 -7.49 9.76
CA GLY A 225 -1.01 -7.37 8.58
C GLY A 225 0.37 -6.77 8.93
N LEU A 226 0.39 -5.69 9.70
CA LEU A 226 1.64 -5.04 10.14
C LEU A 226 2.41 -5.93 11.12
N LYS A 227 1.70 -6.61 12.03
CA LYS A 227 2.30 -7.52 13.01
C LYS A 227 3.02 -8.69 12.33
N ARG A 228 2.34 -9.34 11.39
CA ARG A 228 2.90 -10.42 10.57
C ARG A 228 4.15 -9.97 9.82
N ARG A 229 4.07 -8.80 9.18
CA ARG A 229 5.22 -8.18 8.49
C ARG A 229 6.39 -7.98 9.45
N CYS A 230 6.14 -7.47 10.65
CA CYS A 230 7.18 -7.30 11.67
C CYS A 230 7.93 -8.61 11.94
N TYR A 231 7.22 -9.69 12.28
CA TYR A 231 7.87 -10.97 12.56
C TYR A 231 8.57 -11.57 11.34
N TYR A 232 8.00 -11.41 10.16
CA TYR A 232 8.58 -11.91 8.92
C TYR A 232 9.93 -11.25 8.65
N GLU A 233 9.98 -9.91 8.64
CA GLU A 233 11.21 -9.16 8.36
C GLU A 233 12.27 -9.42 9.46
N VAL A 234 11.89 -9.43 10.74
CA VAL A 234 12.82 -9.76 11.84
C VAL A 234 13.36 -11.20 11.72
N GLY A 235 12.54 -12.15 11.29
CA GLY A 235 12.96 -13.54 11.10
C GLY A 235 13.98 -13.69 9.97
N LEU A 236 13.78 -12.99 8.86
CA LEU A 236 14.71 -12.99 7.74
C LEU A 236 16.02 -12.27 8.07
N ASP A 237 15.96 -11.13 8.76
CA ASP A 237 17.15 -10.33 9.08
C ASP A 237 18.06 -11.00 10.13
N GLU A 238 17.49 -11.56 11.20
CA GLU A 238 18.29 -12.20 12.26
C GLU A 238 18.56 -13.70 12.03
N GLY A 239 17.85 -14.34 11.11
CA GLY A 239 17.93 -15.79 10.95
C GLY A 239 17.36 -16.55 12.16
N THR A 240 16.31 -16.04 12.81
CA THR A 240 15.74 -16.68 14.01
C THR A 240 14.42 -17.38 13.71
N GLU A 241 14.37 -18.69 14.02
CA GLU A 241 13.13 -19.47 13.88
C GLU A 241 12.02 -18.98 14.81
N GLU A 242 12.37 -18.35 15.94
CA GLU A 242 11.38 -17.83 16.90
C GLU A 242 10.46 -16.80 16.22
N ALA A 243 11.04 -15.86 15.48
CA ALA A 243 10.29 -14.85 14.75
C ALA A 243 9.34 -15.49 13.72
N CYS A 244 9.86 -16.41 12.89
CA CYS A 244 9.07 -17.12 11.89
C CYS A 244 7.90 -17.90 12.52
N ASN A 245 8.10 -18.53 13.69
CA ASN A 245 7.05 -19.26 14.37
C ASN A 245 5.90 -18.36 14.87
N ARG A 246 6.17 -17.09 15.18
CA ARG A 246 5.14 -16.11 15.61
C ARG A 246 4.26 -15.58 14.47
N ILE A 247 4.61 -15.85 13.21
CA ILE A 247 3.76 -15.52 12.04
C ILE A 247 2.40 -16.26 12.10
N SER A 248 2.31 -17.35 12.87
CA SER A 248 1.15 -18.25 12.90
C SER A 248 0.01 -17.87 13.85
N GLU A 249 0.01 -16.67 14.43
CA GLU A 249 -0.96 -16.28 15.47
C GLU A 249 -1.81 -15.03 15.14
N SER A 250 -1.67 -14.39 13.97
CA SER A 250 -2.13 -13.00 13.81
C SER A 250 -3.23 -12.76 12.76
N LEU A 251 -4.47 -12.89 13.24
CA LEU A 251 -5.58 -11.95 13.00
C LEU A 251 -6.20 -11.86 11.59
N CYS A 252 -5.94 -12.78 10.67
CA CYS A 252 -6.81 -12.89 9.49
C CYS A 252 -8.02 -13.78 9.81
N ASN A 253 -9.24 -13.29 9.53
CA ASN A 253 -10.50 -14.02 9.72
C ASN A 253 -10.68 -15.19 8.71
N GLY A 254 -9.64 -16.00 8.49
CA GLY A 254 -9.64 -17.17 7.60
C GLY A 254 -9.22 -16.92 6.14
N GLU A 255 -8.86 -15.69 5.77
CA GLU A 255 -8.54 -15.34 4.37
C GLU A 255 -7.04 -15.28 4.04
N CYS A 256 -6.14 -15.35 5.03
CA CYS A 256 -4.70 -15.30 4.79
C CYS A 256 -4.05 -16.65 5.10
N ASP A 257 -3.26 -17.17 4.15
CA ASP A 257 -2.50 -18.41 4.33
C ASP A 257 -1.22 -18.13 5.14
N GLU A 258 -1.37 -17.87 6.44
CA GLU A 258 -0.26 -17.61 7.39
C GLU A 258 0.77 -18.74 7.42
N ARG A 259 0.31 -19.96 7.11
CA ARG A 259 1.15 -21.13 7.01
C ARG A 259 2.24 -20.93 5.96
N ASP A 260 1.89 -20.43 4.78
CA ASP A 260 2.84 -20.28 3.66
C ASP A 260 3.93 -19.25 3.98
N TYR A 261 3.59 -18.11 4.57
CA TYR A 261 4.58 -17.11 4.99
C TYR A 261 5.50 -17.61 6.11
N ARG A 262 4.95 -18.37 7.06
CA ARG A 262 5.76 -19.03 8.09
C ARG A 262 6.71 -20.05 7.48
N THR A 263 6.20 -20.93 6.61
CA THR A 263 7.02 -21.94 5.94
C THR A 263 8.11 -21.32 5.09
N TYR A 264 7.80 -20.25 4.34
CA TYR A 264 8.78 -19.44 3.60
C TYR A 264 9.89 -18.95 4.53
N CYS A 265 9.53 -18.24 5.60
CA CYS A 265 10.48 -17.69 6.56
C CYS A 265 11.37 -18.81 7.14
N MET A 266 10.78 -19.94 7.53
CA MET A 266 11.51 -21.10 8.05
C MET A 266 12.46 -21.72 7.02
N ALA A 267 12.07 -21.77 5.73
CA ALA A 267 12.91 -22.28 4.65
C ALA A 267 14.19 -21.46 4.55
N ILE A 268 14.07 -20.13 4.45
CA ILE A 268 15.20 -19.21 4.33
C ILE A 268 16.09 -19.28 5.59
N VAL A 269 15.49 -19.18 6.78
CA VAL A 269 16.24 -19.20 8.05
C VAL A 269 17.02 -20.50 8.25
N ARG A 270 16.43 -21.65 7.89
CA ARG A 270 17.10 -22.96 8.02
C ARG A 270 18.06 -23.27 6.88
N GLY A 271 18.00 -22.53 5.78
CA GLY A 271 18.61 -22.93 4.53
C GLY A 271 18.05 -24.25 3.98
N ASP A 272 16.78 -24.56 4.28
CA ASP A 272 16.13 -25.82 3.89
C ASP A 272 15.17 -25.59 2.72
N ARG A 273 15.69 -25.73 1.50
CA ARG A 273 14.93 -25.58 0.26
C ARG A 273 13.72 -26.52 0.17
N SER A 274 13.73 -27.67 0.86
CA SER A 274 12.60 -28.61 0.79
C SER A 274 11.33 -28.08 1.46
N LEU A 275 11.47 -27.12 2.39
CA LEU A 275 10.33 -26.44 2.99
C LEU A 275 9.57 -25.58 1.98
N CYS A 276 10.22 -25.09 0.93
CA CYS A 276 9.53 -24.35 -0.14
C CYS A 276 8.47 -25.24 -0.82
N ASP A 277 8.74 -26.54 -0.99
CA ASP A 277 7.79 -27.48 -1.60
C ASP A 277 6.51 -27.69 -0.75
N GLU A 278 6.54 -27.35 0.54
CA GLU A 278 5.38 -27.43 1.44
C GLU A 278 4.45 -26.21 1.37
N ILE A 279 4.85 -25.17 0.63
CA ILE A 279 4.08 -23.93 0.47
C ILE A 279 2.96 -24.17 -0.55
N ASN A 280 1.71 -23.88 -0.15
CA ASN A 280 0.54 -24.14 -0.98
C ASN A 280 0.41 -23.14 -2.12
N ARG A 281 0.61 -21.85 -1.83
CA ARG A 281 0.55 -20.77 -2.81
C ARG A 281 1.77 -20.80 -3.71
N GLU A 282 1.52 -21.08 -4.99
CA GLU A 282 2.54 -21.27 -6.01
C GLU A 282 3.59 -20.15 -6.02
N VAL A 283 3.20 -18.88 -5.93
CA VAL A 283 4.22 -17.82 -5.95
C VAL A 283 4.96 -17.61 -4.66
N ILE A 284 4.37 -17.92 -3.52
CA ILE A 284 5.15 -17.90 -2.29
C ILE A 284 6.21 -19.02 -2.38
N ARG A 285 5.83 -20.18 -2.94
CA ARG A 285 6.75 -21.29 -3.22
C ARG A 285 7.83 -20.92 -4.23
N ASP A 286 7.47 -20.29 -5.34
CA ASP A 286 8.41 -19.96 -6.42
C ASP A 286 9.39 -18.89 -5.96
N ASN A 287 8.90 -17.82 -5.31
CA ASN A 287 9.77 -16.84 -4.64
C ASN A 287 10.70 -17.52 -3.63
N CYS A 288 10.21 -18.51 -2.87
CA CYS A 288 11.03 -19.24 -1.90
C CYS A 288 12.18 -19.96 -2.58
N HIS A 289 11.95 -20.58 -3.73
CA HIS A 289 12.99 -21.26 -4.50
C HIS A 289 14.00 -20.32 -5.14
N ASP A 290 13.60 -19.10 -5.51
CA ASP A 290 14.47 -18.11 -6.15
C ASP A 290 15.53 -17.52 -5.20
N GLU A 291 15.31 -17.58 -3.89
CA GLU A 291 16.26 -17.13 -2.86
C GLU A 291 17.44 -18.12 -2.61
N PHE A 292 17.43 -19.31 -3.23
CA PHE A 292 18.45 -20.39 -3.06
C PHE A 292 19.27 -20.71 -4.31
#